data_AF-A0A2A5JTA2-F1
#
_entry.id   AF-A0A2A5JTA2-F1
#
_cell.length_a   1.000
_cell.length_b   1.000
_cell.length_c   1.000
_cell.angle_alpha   90.00
_cell.angle_beta   90.00
_cell.angle_gamma   90.00
#
_symmetry.space_group_name_H-M   'P 1'
#
loop_
_entity.id
_entity.type
_entity.pdbx_description
1 polymer ?
#
loop_
_entity_poly.entity_id
_entity_poly.type
_entity_poly.pdbx_seq_one_letter_code
_entity_poly.pdbx_strand_id
1 'polypeptide(L)'
;MPDIREDYALHFDIWKLDDEKLEACFSIFPNGKRILKRVNEVRKMCPQPTGNDDETLLNKLNQLNENIEIVLQAFGDQALIELNREKSSTKKCRVYRGSETLRREVFKNADPPTIHLDGALSEIIKKHCGGEGYEALLFLSEPLYQLAGCDYTVSHWIAWAMVENEYDTDPYYEAFELYKMKAEAGWSDEELFIYINSSVFSEDEPVMAKSISPLVTPRSHTVLQYYPH
;
A
#
# COMPACT_ATOMS: atom_id res chain seq x y z
N MET A 1 -18.80 -26.45 11.48
CA MET A 1 -17.65 -26.10 10.63
C MET A 1 -16.40 -26.15 11.49
N PRO A 2 -15.24 -26.58 10.96
CA PRO A 2 -13.96 -26.35 11.62
C PRO A 2 -13.77 -24.85 11.90
N ASP A 3 -12.96 -24.52 12.91
CA ASP A 3 -12.59 -23.13 13.16
C ASP A 3 -11.85 -22.62 11.93
N ILE A 4 -12.39 -21.59 11.28
CA ILE A 4 -11.84 -21.05 10.04
C ILE A 4 -10.39 -20.58 10.24
N ARG A 5 -10.04 -20.17 11.46
CA ARG A 5 -8.69 -19.71 11.84
C ARG A 5 -7.65 -20.84 11.87
N GLU A 6 -8.09 -22.09 11.86
CA GLU A 6 -7.23 -23.28 11.89
C GLU A 6 -7.34 -24.10 10.58
N ASP A 7 -8.08 -23.61 9.59
CA ASP A 7 -8.29 -24.31 8.33
C ASP A 7 -7.12 -24.10 7.37
N TYR A 8 -6.10 -24.95 7.52
CA TYR A 8 -4.93 -24.99 6.64
C TYR A 8 -5.29 -25.15 5.16
N ALA A 9 -6.37 -25.87 4.84
CA ALA A 9 -6.77 -26.05 3.45
C ALA A 9 -7.28 -24.73 2.86
N LEU A 10 -8.04 -23.96 3.64
CA LEU A 10 -8.50 -22.64 3.24
C LEU A 10 -7.35 -21.63 3.15
N HIS A 11 -6.42 -21.64 4.09
CA HIS A 11 -5.34 -20.65 4.15
C HIS A 11 -4.25 -20.87 3.09
N PHE A 12 -3.97 -22.13 2.74
CA PHE A 12 -2.83 -22.46 1.87
C PHE A 12 -3.20 -23.24 0.62
N ASP A 13 -4.16 -24.17 0.69
CA ASP A 13 -4.45 -25.07 -0.43
C ASP A 13 -5.45 -24.49 -1.45
N ILE A 14 -6.24 -23.47 -1.07
CA ILE A 14 -7.15 -22.77 -1.99
C ILE A 14 -6.39 -22.25 -3.22
N TRP A 15 -5.13 -21.84 -3.08
CA TRP A 15 -4.30 -21.31 -4.16
C TRP A 15 -3.77 -22.37 -5.13
N LYS A 16 -3.94 -23.66 -4.81
CA LYS A 16 -3.58 -24.80 -5.64
C LYS A 16 -4.75 -25.28 -6.52
N LEU A 17 -5.94 -24.72 -6.33
CA LEU A 17 -7.09 -24.98 -7.18
C LEU A 17 -6.80 -24.54 -8.63
N ASP A 18 -7.45 -25.23 -9.57
CA ASP A 18 -7.47 -24.83 -10.98
C ASP A 18 -8.26 -23.52 -11.19
N ASP A 19 -8.03 -22.88 -12.32
CA ASP A 19 -8.57 -21.55 -12.61
C ASP A 19 -10.11 -21.55 -12.66
N GLU A 20 -10.75 -22.63 -13.13
CA GLU A 20 -12.22 -22.75 -13.17
C GLU A 20 -12.82 -22.81 -11.77
N LYS A 21 -12.22 -23.59 -10.86
CA LYS A 21 -12.67 -23.66 -9.46
C LYS A 21 -12.43 -22.36 -8.72
N LEU A 22 -11.29 -21.70 -8.96
CA LEU A 22 -11.03 -20.39 -8.39
C LEU A 22 -12.06 -19.36 -8.89
N GLU A 23 -12.38 -19.34 -10.18
CA GLU A 23 -13.41 -18.44 -10.70
C GLU A 23 -14.77 -18.71 -10.05
N ALA A 24 -15.16 -19.98 -9.91
CA ALA A 24 -16.39 -20.33 -9.20
C ALA A 24 -16.38 -19.88 -7.73
N CYS A 25 -15.29 -20.12 -7.00
CA CYS A 25 -15.14 -19.69 -5.60
C CYS A 25 -15.21 -18.16 -5.46
N PHE A 26 -14.56 -17.41 -6.35
CA PHE A 26 -14.56 -15.95 -6.26
C PHE A 26 -15.84 -15.30 -6.79
N SER A 27 -16.66 -16.01 -7.57
CA SER A 27 -17.90 -15.47 -8.14
C SER A 27 -18.94 -15.02 -7.11
N ILE A 28 -18.84 -15.51 -5.87
CA ILE A 28 -19.76 -15.17 -4.77
C ILE A 28 -19.42 -13.84 -4.09
N PHE A 29 -18.20 -13.33 -4.26
CA PHE A 29 -17.74 -12.12 -3.57
C PHE A 29 -18.09 -10.85 -4.35
N PRO A 30 -18.30 -9.72 -3.66
CA PRO A 30 -18.41 -8.41 -4.30
C PRO A 30 -17.19 -8.14 -5.19
N ASN A 31 -17.44 -7.83 -6.47
CA ASN A 31 -16.39 -7.65 -7.46
C ASN A 31 -15.41 -8.85 -7.56
N GLY A 32 -15.89 -10.07 -7.32
CA GLY A 32 -15.12 -11.32 -7.31
C GLY A 32 -14.12 -11.51 -8.45
N LYS A 33 -14.53 -11.20 -9.70
CA LYS A 33 -13.64 -11.27 -10.88
C LYS A 33 -12.43 -10.34 -10.78
N ARG A 34 -12.60 -9.16 -10.18
CA ARG A 34 -11.53 -8.17 -10.00
C ARG A 34 -10.58 -8.60 -8.87
N ILE A 35 -11.12 -9.13 -7.77
CA ILE A 35 -10.32 -9.73 -6.71
C ILE A 35 -9.46 -10.87 -7.29
N LEU A 36 -10.08 -11.80 -8.03
CA LEU A 36 -9.37 -12.92 -8.64
C LEU A 36 -8.28 -12.48 -9.64
N LYS A 37 -8.51 -11.37 -10.37
CA LYS A 37 -7.48 -10.78 -11.23
C LYS A 37 -6.23 -10.39 -10.41
N ARG A 38 -6.41 -9.69 -9.28
CA ARG A 38 -5.30 -9.29 -8.39
C ARG A 38 -4.64 -10.49 -7.71
N VAL A 39 -5.42 -11.47 -7.25
CA VAL A 39 -4.92 -12.77 -6.74
C VAL A 39 -4.00 -13.43 -7.76
N ASN A 40 -4.43 -13.53 -9.01
CA ASN A 40 -3.63 -14.15 -10.07
C ASN A 40 -2.38 -13.35 -10.43
N GLU A 41 -2.41 -12.03 -10.29
CA GLU A 41 -1.21 -11.21 -10.42
C GLU A 41 -0.19 -11.55 -9.34
N VAL A 42 -0.61 -11.61 -8.06
CA VAL A 42 0.28 -12.00 -6.96
C VAL A 42 0.81 -13.43 -7.12
N ARG A 43 -0.04 -14.40 -7.49
CA ARG A 43 0.36 -15.81 -7.71
C ARG A 43 1.45 -15.97 -8.78
N LYS A 44 1.42 -15.13 -9.82
CA LYS A 44 2.33 -15.21 -10.97
C LYS A 44 3.54 -14.29 -10.81
N MET A 45 3.49 -13.35 -9.87
CA MET A 45 4.55 -12.38 -9.64
C MET A 45 5.71 -13.01 -8.87
N CYS A 46 6.92 -12.65 -9.26
CA CYS A 46 8.12 -12.90 -8.46
C CYS A 46 8.80 -11.55 -8.24
N PRO A 47 8.65 -10.91 -7.05
CA PRO A 47 9.28 -9.63 -6.77
C PRO A 47 10.78 -9.68 -6.99
N GLN A 48 11.34 -8.67 -7.65
CA GLN A 48 12.76 -8.58 -7.96
C GLN A 48 13.33 -7.24 -7.50
N PRO A 49 14.54 -7.21 -6.92
CA PRO A 49 15.25 -5.96 -6.72
C PRO A 49 15.47 -5.28 -8.08
N THR A 50 15.09 -4.02 -8.17
CA THR A 50 15.33 -3.19 -9.36
C THR A 50 16.44 -2.18 -9.10
N GLY A 51 17.25 -1.90 -10.12
CA GLY A 51 18.25 -0.82 -10.08
C GLY A 51 17.64 0.60 -10.19
N ASN A 52 16.39 0.77 -9.76
CA ASN A 52 15.70 2.06 -9.81
C ASN A 52 16.44 3.09 -8.97
N ASP A 53 16.58 4.29 -9.51
CA ASP A 53 17.17 5.43 -8.82
C ASP A 53 16.26 5.93 -7.68
N ASP A 54 16.84 6.76 -6.79
CA ASP A 54 16.14 7.28 -5.62
C ASP A 54 14.97 8.21 -6.00
N GLU A 55 15.05 8.92 -7.12
CA GLU A 55 13.98 9.84 -7.57
C GLU A 55 12.72 9.05 -7.97
N THR A 56 12.89 7.97 -8.73
CA THR A 56 11.79 7.06 -9.11
C THR A 56 11.08 6.50 -7.88
N LEU A 57 11.84 6.07 -6.87
CA LEU A 57 11.30 5.52 -5.63
C LEU A 57 10.53 6.58 -4.84
N LEU A 58 11.12 7.75 -4.66
CA LEU A 58 10.50 8.86 -3.94
C LEU A 58 9.22 9.34 -4.63
N ASN A 59 9.19 9.34 -5.97
CA ASN A 59 7.97 9.66 -6.72
C ASN A 59 6.84 8.67 -6.44
N LYS A 60 7.15 7.37 -6.36
CA LYS A 60 6.16 6.35 -5.96
C LYS A 60 5.68 6.54 -4.52
N LEU A 61 6.57 6.88 -3.60
CA LEU A 61 6.19 7.17 -2.22
C LEU A 61 5.28 8.40 -2.12
N ASN A 62 5.57 9.46 -2.88
CA ASN A 62 4.71 10.64 -2.93
C ASN A 62 3.34 10.30 -3.51
N GLN A 63 3.31 9.58 -4.64
CA GLN A 63 2.05 9.17 -5.27
C GLN A 63 1.22 8.23 -4.37
N LEU A 64 1.88 7.33 -3.63
CA LEU A 64 1.23 6.50 -2.61
C LEU A 64 0.50 7.38 -1.57
N ASN A 65 1.19 8.38 -1.01
CA ASN A 65 0.58 9.28 -0.02
C ASN A 65 -0.56 10.11 -0.61
N GLU A 66 -0.39 10.64 -1.83
CA GLU A 66 -1.44 11.38 -2.53
C GLU A 66 -2.69 10.52 -2.77
N ASN A 67 -2.51 9.28 -3.22
CA ASN A 67 -3.62 8.37 -3.49
C ASN A 67 -4.38 8.01 -2.20
N ILE A 68 -3.67 7.80 -1.09
CA ILE A 68 -4.28 7.58 0.23
C ILE A 68 -5.09 8.82 0.63
N GLU A 69 -4.52 10.03 0.52
CA GLU A 69 -5.21 11.26 0.85
C GLU A 69 -6.50 11.44 0.03
N ILE A 70 -6.45 11.21 -1.29
CA ILE A 70 -7.62 11.30 -2.19
C ILE A 70 -8.74 10.38 -1.70
N VAL A 71 -8.41 9.11 -1.42
CA VAL A 71 -9.39 8.12 -0.96
C VAL A 71 -9.98 8.49 0.40
N LEU A 72 -9.16 8.94 1.35
CA LEU A 72 -9.62 9.34 2.67
C LEU A 72 -10.53 10.57 2.62
N GLN A 73 -10.20 11.57 1.78
CA GLN A 73 -11.07 12.72 1.53
C GLN A 73 -12.41 12.29 0.94
N ALA A 74 -12.40 11.39 -0.05
CA ALA A 74 -13.62 10.87 -0.66
C ALA A 74 -14.45 10.01 0.32
N PHE A 75 -13.81 9.27 1.22
CA PHE A 75 -14.50 8.49 2.25
C PHE A 75 -15.23 9.39 3.25
N GLY A 76 -14.62 10.52 3.61
CA GLY A 76 -15.27 11.64 4.33
C GLY A 76 -15.18 11.58 5.86
N ASP A 77 -14.40 10.66 6.43
CA ASP A 77 -14.16 10.60 7.87
C ASP A 77 -13.12 11.64 8.31
N GLN A 78 -13.58 12.71 8.97
CA GLN A 78 -12.73 13.82 9.38
C GLN A 78 -11.68 13.45 10.43
N ALA A 79 -11.97 12.51 11.34
CA ALA A 79 -11.01 12.09 12.34
C ALA A 79 -9.87 11.31 11.68
N LEU A 80 -10.20 10.44 10.73
CA LEU A 80 -9.24 9.67 9.96
C LEU A 80 -8.38 10.55 9.04
N ILE A 81 -9.00 11.54 8.38
CA ILE A 81 -8.29 12.53 7.56
C ILE A 81 -7.28 13.30 8.41
N GLU A 82 -7.66 13.77 9.59
CA GLU A 82 -6.76 14.51 10.48
C GLU A 82 -5.61 13.63 10.96
N LEU A 83 -5.91 12.40 11.39
CA LEU A 83 -4.91 11.42 11.77
C LEU A 83 -3.92 11.13 10.63
N ASN A 84 -4.39 11.08 9.38
CA ASN A 84 -3.53 10.91 8.21
C ASN A 84 -2.60 12.09 7.93
N ARG A 85 -2.99 13.33 8.28
CA ARG A 85 -2.16 14.53 8.05
C ARG A 85 -0.86 14.55 8.86
N GLU A 86 -0.78 13.76 9.92
CA GLU A 86 0.46 13.58 10.68
C GLU A 86 1.61 13.12 9.76
N LYS A 87 1.31 12.28 8.76
CA LYS A 87 2.27 11.86 7.72
C LYS A 87 2.76 13.02 6.87
N SER A 88 1.85 13.85 6.35
CA SER A 88 2.17 14.97 5.46
C SER A 88 2.90 16.12 6.18
N SER A 89 2.87 16.14 7.53
CA SER A 89 3.67 17.06 8.34
C SER A 89 5.18 16.75 8.29
N THR A 90 5.51 15.52 7.89
CA THR A 90 6.86 14.99 7.83
C THR A 90 7.60 15.50 6.60
N LYS A 91 8.60 16.37 6.79
CA LYS A 91 9.28 17.06 5.67
C LYS A 91 10.43 16.29 5.03
N LYS A 92 10.80 15.14 5.58
CA LYS A 92 11.95 14.36 5.12
C LYS A 92 11.44 13.11 4.42
N CYS A 93 11.75 12.99 3.13
CA CYS A 93 11.60 11.75 2.39
C CYS A 93 12.99 11.17 2.10
N ARG A 94 13.21 9.89 2.40
CA ARG A 94 14.53 9.23 2.22
C ARG A 94 14.45 7.88 1.55
N VAL A 95 15.56 7.49 0.93
CA VAL A 95 15.79 6.12 0.47
C VAL A 95 16.94 5.53 1.26
N TYR A 96 16.66 4.42 1.95
CA TYR A 96 17.62 3.59 2.63
C TYR A 96 17.96 2.38 1.76
N ARG A 97 19.26 2.13 1.62
CA ARG A 97 19.80 1.01 0.85
C ARG A 97 20.79 0.29 1.75
N GLY A 98 20.50 -0.96 2.15
CA GLY A 98 21.41 -1.65 3.06
C GLY A 98 21.03 -3.07 3.41
N SER A 99 21.55 -3.52 4.56
CA SER A 99 21.38 -4.87 5.08
C SER A 99 20.10 -5.01 5.92
N GLU A 100 19.72 -6.26 6.20
CA GLU A 100 18.62 -6.58 7.13
C GLU A 100 18.79 -5.93 8.52
N THR A 101 20.03 -5.66 8.94
CA THR A 101 20.28 -4.96 10.21
C THR A 101 19.81 -3.50 10.12
N LEU A 102 20.16 -2.80 9.03
CA LEU A 102 19.68 -1.45 8.77
C LEU A 102 18.16 -1.44 8.62
N ARG A 103 17.58 -2.42 7.91
CA ARG A 103 16.12 -2.58 7.78
C ARG A 103 15.46 -2.57 9.15
N ARG A 104 15.89 -3.43 10.06
CA ARG A 104 15.33 -3.53 11.41
C ARG A 104 15.49 -2.26 12.22
N GLU A 105 16.57 -1.52 12.01
CA GLU A 105 16.81 -0.24 12.66
C GLU A 105 15.82 0.83 12.18
N VAL A 106 15.70 1.03 10.86
CA VAL A 106 14.82 2.06 10.30
C VAL A 106 13.34 1.75 10.52
N PHE A 107 12.97 0.46 10.55
CA PHE A 107 11.58 0.03 10.82
C PHE A 107 11.24 -0.12 12.30
N LYS A 108 12.17 0.10 13.23
CA LYS A 108 11.96 -0.17 14.66
C LYS A 108 10.74 0.54 15.25
N ASN A 109 10.51 1.78 14.82
CA ASN A 109 9.40 2.63 15.25
C ASN A 109 8.63 3.19 14.05
N ALA A 110 8.60 2.44 12.94
CA ALA A 110 7.95 2.89 11.73
C ALA A 110 6.73 2.01 11.42
N ASP A 111 5.69 2.66 10.92
CA ASP A 111 4.48 2.04 10.41
C ASP A 111 4.48 2.08 8.87
N PRO A 112 3.70 1.22 8.19
CA PRO A 112 3.47 1.40 6.76
C PRO A 112 2.73 2.73 6.52
N PRO A 113 3.00 3.46 5.42
CA PRO A 113 2.24 4.65 5.07
C PRO A 113 0.74 4.41 4.94
N THR A 114 0.30 3.17 4.73
CA THR A 114 -1.11 2.78 4.62
C THR A 114 -1.81 2.59 5.97
N ILE A 115 -1.12 2.62 7.12
CA ILE A 115 -1.64 2.17 8.43
C ILE A 115 -3.04 2.69 8.80
N HIS A 116 -3.31 3.99 8.58
CA HIS A 116 -4.61 4.57 8.88
C HIS A 116 -5.71 4.10 7.91
N LEU A 117 -5.37 3.99 6.63
CA LEU A 117 -6.28 3.44 5.62
C LEU A 117 -6.56 1.95 5.88
N ASP A 118 -5.54 1.20 6.28
CA ASP A 118 -5.65 -0.22 6.64
C ASP A 118 -6.65 -0.42 7.78
N GLY A 119 -6.60 0.42 8.81
CA GLY A 119 -7.58 0.42 9.90
C GLY A 119 -9.00 0.77 9.47
N ALA A 120 -9.17 1.49 8.36
CA ALA A 120 -10.47 1.92 7.83
C ALA A 120 -11.03 1.00 6.73
N LEU A 121 -10.21 0.10 6.18
CA LEU A 121 -10.56 -0.72 5.01
C LEU A 121 -11.86 -1.51 5.21
N SER A 122 -12.06 -2.10 6.40
CA SER A 122 -13.28 -2.86 6.69
C SER A 122 -14.53 -1.99 6.69
N GLU A 123 -14.44 -0.76 7.19
CA GLU A 123 -15.57 0.18 7.19
C GLU A 123 -15.83 0.76 5.79
N ILE A 124 -14.79 0.98 4.98
CA ILE A 124 -14.94 1.35 3.57
C ILE A 124 -15.68 0.24 2.81
N ILE A 125 -15.23 -1.01 2.94
CA ILE A 125 -15.88 -2.17 2.31
C ILE A 125 -17.31 -2.32 2.79
N LYS A 126 -17.55 -2.23 4.10
CA LYS A 126 -18.90 -2.32 4.66
C LYS A 126 -19.83 -1.21 4.19
N LYS A 127 -19.33 0.02 4.03
CA LYS A 127 -20.10 1.17 3.54
C LYS A 127 -20.65 0.93 2.13
N HIS A 128 -19.85 0.32 1.26
CA HIS A 128 -20.19 0.19 -0.16
C HIS A 128 -20.73 -1.20 -0.53
N CYS A 129 -20.32 -2.26 0.16
CA CYS A 129 -20.71 -3.63 -0.10
C CYS A 129 -21.61 -4.24 1.01
N GLY A 130 -21.98 -3.46 2.02
CA GLY A 130 -22.84 -3.91 3.12
C GLY A 130 -22.21 -4.98 4.02
N GLY A 131 -23.05 -5.69 4.77
CA GLY A 131 -22.62 -6.77 5.66
C GLY A 131 -21.95 -7.93 4.92
N GLU A 132 -22.41 -8.26 3.72
CA GLU A 132 -21.83 -9.31 2.87
C GLU A 132 -20.39 -8.99 2.48
N GLY A 133 -20.08 -7.73 2.14
CA GLY A 133 -18.70 -7.31 1.88
C GLY A 133 -17.79 -7.39 3.10
N TYR A 134 -18.32 -7.02 4.28
CA TYR A 134 -17.58 -7.15 5.53
C TYR A 134 -17.27 -8.61 5.87
N GLU A 135 -18.25 -9.50 5.72
CA GLU A 135 -18.07 -10.95 5.91
C GLU A 135 -17.10 -11.55 4.88
N ALA A 136 -17.18 -11.11 3.62
CA ALA A 136 -16.23 -11.51 2.58
C ALA A 136 -14.80 -11.11 2.92
N LEU A 137 -14.58 -9.89 3.42
CA LEU A 137 -13.26 -9.44 3.88
C LEU A 137 -12.74 -10.30 5.02
N LEU A 138 -13.57 -10.57 6.05
CA LEU A 138 -13.19 -11.42 7.17
C LEU A 138 -12.87 -12.85 6.74
N PHE A 139 -13.64 -13.40 5.79
CA PHE A 139 -13.41 -14.74 5.25
C PHE A 139 -12.08 -14.81 4.47
N LEU A 140 -11.77 -13.76 3.71
CA LEU A 140 -10.59 -13.71 2.83
C LEU A 140 -9.32 -13.18 3.51
N SER A 141 -9.41 -12.57 4.69
CA SER A 141 -8.28 -11.84 5.28
C SER A 141 -7.04 -12.70 5.46
N GLU A 142 -7.19 -13.88 6.07
CA GLU A 142 -6.07 -14.78 6.33
C GLU A 142 -5.57 -15.48 5.05
N PRO A 143 -6.43 -16.05 4.18
CA PRO A 143 -5.97 -16.57 2.90
C PRO A 143 -5.19 -15.55 2.07
N LEU A 144 -5.67 -14.30 1.98
CA LEU A 144 -5.02 -13.25 1.20
C LEU A 144 -3.70 -12.82 1.82
N TYR A 145 -3.62 -12.74 3.15
CA TYR A 145 -2.38 -12.45 3.87
C TYR A 145 -1.30 -13.52 3.62
N GLN A 146 -1.70 -14.80 3.66
CA GLN A 146 -0.79 -15.91 3.36
C GLN A 146 -0.35 -15.91 1.89
N LEU A 147 -1.28 -15.65 0.95
CA LEU A 147 -0.95 -15.50 -0.47
C LEU A 147 0.06 -14.37 -0.71
N ALA A 148 -0.10 -13.27 0.02
CA ALA A 148 0.74 -12.08 -0.03
C ALA A 148 2.13 -12.28 0.61
N GLY A 149 2.47 -13.48 1.10
CA GLY A 149 3.74 -13.73 1.76
C GLY A 149 3.87 -13.00 3.10
N CYS A 150 2.75 -12.89 3.83
CA CYS A 150 2.64 -12.19 5.11
C CYS A 150 2.80 -10.66 5.01
N ASP A 151 2.43 -10.06 3.87
CA ASP A 151 2.40 -8.62 3.65
C ASP A 151 0.96 -8.09 3.66
N TYR A 152 0.63 -7.29 4.67
CA TYR A 152 -0.71 -6.71 4.80
C TYR A 152 -1.05 -5.75 3.66
N THR A 153 -0.08 -4.98 3.17
CA THR A 153 -0.28 -3.99 2.11
C THR A 153 -0.70 -4.66 0.80
N VAL A 154 -0.03 -5.75 0.44
CA VAL A 154 -0.39 -6.55 -0.74
C VAL A 154 -1.74 -7.24 -0.55
N SER A 155 -2.01 -7.78 0.64
CA SER A 155 -3.31 -8.40 0.92
C SER A 155 -4.47 -7.39 0.84
N HIS A 156 -4.25 -6.17 1.31
CA HIS A 156 -5.21 -5.07 1.27
C HIS A 156 -5.36 -4.50 -0.13
N TRP A 157 -4.29 -4.47 -0.94
CA TRP A 157 -4.38 -4.19 -2.37
C TRP A 157 -5.33 -5.19 -3.05
N ILE A 158 -5.26 -6.49 -2.74
CA ILE A 158 -6.20 -7.47 -3.31
C ILE A 158 -7.63 -7.18 -2.82
N ALA A 159 -7.81 -6.97 -1.52
CA ALA A 159 -9.12 -6.72 -0.92
C ALA A 159 -9.77 -5.42 -1.43
N TRP A 160 -8.98 -4.39 -1.76
CA TRP A 160 -9.46 -3.12 -2.32
C TRP A 160 -10.25 -3.32 -3.62
N ALA A 161 -10.00 -4.39 -4.38
CA ALA A 161 -10.79 -4.72 -5.56
C ALA A 161 -12.30 -4.89 -5.29
N MET A 162 -12.70 -5.14 -4.03
CA MET A 162 -14.12 -5.15 -3.62
C MET A 162 -14.80 -3.81 -3.85
N VAL A 163 -14.06 -2.70 -3.70
CA VAL A 163 -14.61 -1.32 -3.71
C VAL A 163 -13.95 -0.41 -4.74
N GLU A 164 -13.04 -0.93 -5.58
CA GLU A 164 -12.26 -0.10 -6.51
C GLU A 164 -13.11 0.71 -7.51
N ASN A 165 -14.37 0.35 -7.74
CA ASN A 165 -15.28 1.12 -8.62
C ASN A 165 -15.90 2.34 -7.94
N GLU A 166 -15.79 2.45 -6.61
CA GLU A 166 -16.34 3.55 -5.83
C GLU A 166 -15.36 4.73 -5.71
N TYR A 167 -14.14 4.56 -6.22
CA TYR A 167 -13.05 5.53 -6.12
C TYR A 167 -12.33 5.67 -7.46
N ASP A 168 -11.97 6.90 -7.82
CA ASP A 168 -11.23 7.19 -9.06
C ASP A 168 -9.74 6.80 -8.97
N THR A 169 -9.29 6.32 -7.81
CA THR A 169 -7.88 6.06 -7.53
C THR A 169 -7.75 4.81 -6.65
N ASP A 170 -6.70 4.03 -6.90
CA ASP A 170 -6.30 2.91 -6.04
C ASP A 170 -5.23 3.40 -5.04
N PRO A 171 -5.53 3.42 -3.74
CA PRO A 171 -4.62 3.90 -2.72
C PRO A 171 -3.47 2.94 -2.41
N TYR A 172 -3.57 1.67 -2.84
CA TYR A 172 -2.57 0.64 -2.59
C TYR A 172 -1.68 0.36 -3.81
N TYR A 173 -2.05 0.86 -4.99
CA TYR A 173 -1.36 0.54 -6.24
C TYR A 173 0.15 0.82 -6.19
N GLU A 174 0.56 2.01 -5.74
CA GLU A 174 1.99 2.34 -5.68
C GLU A 174 2.74 1.54 -4.61
N ALA A 175 2.07 1.14 -3.53
CA ALA A 175 2.66 0.24 -2.56
C ALA A 175 2.86 -1.16 -3.14
N PHE A 176 1.93 -1.65 -3.96
CA PHE A 176 2.09 -2.88 -4.73
C PHE A 176 3.21 -2.77 -5.78
N GLU A 177 3.36 -1.61 -6.45
CA GLU A 177 4.50 -1.37 -7.34
C GLU A 177 5.84 -1.43 -6.60
N LEU A 178 5.93 -0.84 -5.41
CA LEU A 178 7.12 -0.91 -4.55
C LEU A 178 7.40 -2.35 -4.10
N TYR A 179 6.37 -3.11 -3.72
CA TYR A 179 6.50 -4.53 -3.39
C TYR A 179 7.12 -5.32 -4.54
N LYS A 180 6.67 -5.12 -5.79
CA LYS A 180 7.27 -5.78 -6.97
C LYS A 180 8.77 -5.50 -7.14
N MET A 181 9.22 -4.35 -6.65
CA MET A 181 10.62 -3.89 -6.69
C MET A 181 11.47 -4.36 -5.49
N LYS A 182 10.88 -5.16 -4.57
CA LYS A 182 11.46 -5.45 -3.24
C LYS A 182 11.83 -4.18 -2.47
N ALA A 183 11.00 -3.15 -2.60
CA ALA A 183 11.09 -1.91 -1.85
C ALA A 183 9.98 -1.89 -0.79
N GLU A 184 10.31 -1.48 0.43
CA GLU A 184 9.38 -1.38 1.55
C GLU A 184 9.23 0.09 1.93
N ALA A 185 7.99 0.59 1.97
CA ALA A 185 7.71 1.95 2.40
C ALA A 185 7.46 2.00 3.92
N GLY A 186 7.98 3.03 4.57
CA GLY A 186 7.81 3.25 5.99
C GLY A 186 7.54 4.71 6.32
N TRP A 187 6.89 4.92 7.46
CA TRP A 187 6.58 6.21 8.04
C TRP A 187 6.92 6.20 9.53
N SER A 188 7.59 7.25 9.99
CA SER A 188 7.79 7.56 11.40
C SER A 188 7.54 9.06 11.64
N ASP A 189 7.52 9.49 12.90
CA ASP A 189 7.39 10.91 13.26
C ASP A 189 8.45 11.82 12.62
N GLU A 190 9.60 11.28 12.22
CA GLU A 190 10.72 12.05 11.68
C GLU A 190 10.79 12.07 10.15
N GLU A 191 10.34 10.99 9.50
CA GLU A 191 10.51 10.78 8.06
C GLU A 191 9.51 9.80 7.43
N LEU A 192 9.24 10.05 6.15
CA LEU A 192 8.75 9.06 5.21
C LEU A 192 9.95 8.45 4.49
N PHE A 193 9.96 7.14 4.28
CA PHE A 193 11.10 6.51 3.64
C PHE A 193 10.74 5.29 2.82
N ILE A 194 11.66 4.93 1.92
CA ILE A 194 11.71 3.64 1.26
C ILE A 194 12.98 2.94 1.70
N TYR A 195 12.87 1.66 2.04
CA TYR A 195 13.99 0.77 2.25
C TYR A 195 14.11 -0.22 1.09
N ILE A 196 15.34 -0.46 0.62
CA ILE A 196 15.67 -1.49 -0.34
C ILE A 196 16.80 -2.35 0.20
N ASN A 197 16.56 -3.66 0.25
CA ASN A 197 17.61 -4.60 0.60
C ASN A 197 18.68 -4.60 -0.50
N SER A 198 19.87 -4.20 -0.11
CA SER A 198 21.03 -4.02 -0.98
C SER A 198 22.03 -5.14 -0.85
N SER A 199 21.64 -6.33 -0.37
CA SER A 199 22.51 -7.52 -0.31
C SER A 199 23.05 -8.00 -1.68
N VAL A 200 22.84 -7.22 -2.75
CA VAL A 200 23.48 -7.34 -4.07
C VAL A 200 24.78 -6.52 -4.15
N PHE A 201 25.05 -5.64 -3.19
CA PHE A 201 26.29 -4.87 -3.04
C PHE A 201 27.00 -5.40 -1.78
N SER A 202 28.26 -5.79 -1.91
CA SER A 202 29.01 -6.55 -0.92
C SER A 202 28.97 -5.92 0.47
N GLU A 203 29.05 -6.79 1.50
CA GLU A 203 29.44 -6.41 2.86
C GLU A 203 30.80 -5.70 2.81
N ASP A 204 30.80 -4.38 2.58
CA ASP A 204 31.85 -3.42 2.92
C ASP A 204 31.41 -2.04 2.42
N GLU A 205 31.02 -1.20 3.38
CA GLU A 205 30.76 0.25 3.36
C GLU A 205 29.30 0.71 3.59
N PRO A 206 29.05 1.49 4.67
CA PRO A 206 27.77 2.16 4.87
C PRO A 206 27.65 3.35 3.90
N VAL A 207 26.85 3.20 2.85
CA VAL A 207 26.50 4.32 1.97
C VAL A 207 25.40 5.16 2.63
N MET A 208 25.79 6.29 3.20
CA MET A 208 24.88 7.25 3.83
C MET A 208 23.93 7.89 2.79
N ALA A 209 22.66 8.00 3.17
CA ALA A 209 21.54 8.49 2.36
C ALA A 209 21.78 9.89 1.75
N LYS A 210 21.35 10.08 0.50
CA LYS A 210 21.23 11.41 -0.12
C LYS A 210 19.88 12.03 0.25
N SER A 211 19.93 13.17 0.92
CA SER A 211 18.75 14.01 1.18
C SER A 211 18.50 14.90 -0.02
N ILE A 212 17.29 14.86 -0.60
CA ILE A 212 16.86 15.81 -1.62
C ILE A 212 15.68 16.59 -1.04
N SER A 213 15.80 17.91 -0.95
CA SER A 213 14.71 18.79 -0.54
C SER A 213 13.71 18.93 -1.70
N PRO A 214 12.39 19.01 -1.44
CA PRO A 214 11.41 19.21 -2.51
C PRO A 214 11.61 20.57 -3.20
N LEU A 215 11.51 20.55 -4.53
CA LEU A 215 11.49 21.74 -5.38
C LEU A 215 10.31 22.63 -4.99
N VAL A 216 10.61 23.81 -4.46
CA VAL A 216 9.63 24.88 -4.26
C VAL A 216 9.17 25.35 -5.65
N THR A 217 7.92 25.08 -5.99
CA THR A 217 7.26 25.70 -7.14
C THR A 217 7.19 27.22 -6.94
N PRO A 218 7.65 28.05 -7.90
CA PRO A 218 7.51 29.49 -7.78
C PRO A 218 6.03 29.86 -7.90
N ARG A 219 5.48 30.48 -6.86
CA ARG A 219 4.17 31.15 -6.91
C ARG A 219 4.19 32.17 -8.05
N SER A 220 3.31 31.99 -9.03
CA SER A 220 3.05 32.98 -10.07
C SER A 220 2.58 34.29 -9.43
N HIS A 221 3.30 35.37 -9.70
CA HIS A 221 2.87 36.72 -9.36
C HIS A 221 1.64 37.08 -10.19
N THR A 222 0.47 37.16 -9.56
CA THR A 222 -0.67 37.90 -10.12
C THR A 222 -0.48 39.37 -9.76
N VAL A 223 -0.15 40.17 -10.77
CA VAL A 223 -0.13 41.63 -10.71
C VAL A 223 -1.57 42.12 -10.62
N LEU A 224 -1.95 42.69 -9.47
CA LEU A 224 -3.18 43.49 -9.34
C LEU A 224 -2.95 44.83 -10.04
N GLN A 225 -3.47 44.97 -11.27
CA GLN A 225 -3.66 46.27 -11.90
C GLN A 225 -4.96 46.89 -11.37
N TYR A 226 -4.79 48.00 -10.65
CA TYR A 226 -5.83 48.96 -10.30
C TYR A 226 -6.53 49.49 -11.56
N TYR A 227 -7.86 49.52 -11.56
CA TYR A 227 -8.66 50.43 -12.38
C TYR A 227 -9.57 51.26 -11.47
N PRO A 228 -9.71 52.58 -11.71
CA PRO A 228 -10.43 53.48 -10.82
C PRO A 228 -11.92 53.56 -11.19
N HIS A 229 -12.78 53.60 -10.17
CA HIS A 229 -13.98 54.44 -10.09
C HIS A 229 -14.35 54.65 -8.62
#